data_AF-C4FNN8-F1
#
_entry.id   AF-C4FNN8-F1
#
_cell.length_a   1.000
_cell.length_b   1.000
_cell.length_c   1.000
_cell.angle_alpha   90.00
_cell.angle_beta   90.00
_cell.angle_gamma   90.00
#
_symmetry.space_group_name_H-M   'P 1'
#
loop_
_entity.id
_entity.type
_entity.pdbx_description
1 polymer ?
#
loop_
_entity_poly.entity_id
_entity_poly.type
_entity_poly.pdbx_seq_one_letter_code
_entity_poly.pdbx_strand_id
1 'polypeptide(L)'
;MDQFRISKMLKMNNLQDILSSGKVNADEGEQIYRFLLINDYYISNEYEVVNTLFKVMVLNDLWDAQIALRYFEYLNYEGWEYECLIVRGILLENNLSLAGEFCLETKLVQNGLSYFRDNAIWRGKDYDNEDIPVSLVEWAIGYDYEKKTFYEIK
;
A
#
# COMPACT_ATOMS: atom_id res chain seq x y z
N MET A 1 -22.90 5.81 -13.10
CA MET A 1 -21.72 5.63 -12.22
C MET A 1 -20.95 4.49 -12.82
N ASP A 2 -19.76 4.78 -13.37
CA ASP A 2 -18.88 3.73 -13.86
C ASP A 2 -18.52 2.81 -12.70
N GLN A 3 -18.94 1.56 -12.79
CA GLN A 3 -18.45 0.53 -11.89
C GLN A 3 -16.95 0.38 -12.15
N PHE A 4 -16.14 0.75 -11.15
CA PHE A 4 -14.73 0.42 -11.05
C PHE A 4 -14.45 -1.01 -11.53
N ARG A 5 -13.41 -1.23 -12.35
CA ARG A 5 -13.13 -2.56 -12.92
C ARG A 5 -12.79 -3.54 -11.81
N ILE A 6 -12.11 -3.06 -10.76
CA ILE A 6 -11.85 -3.80 -9.52
C ILE A 6 -13.15 -4.31 -8.86
N SER A 7 -14.24 -3.53 -8.89
CA SER A 7 -15.54 -3.98 -8.33
C SER A 7 -16.04 -5.27 -8.99
N LYS A 8 -15.84 -5.38 -10.30
CA LYS A 8 -16.23 -6.58 -11.06
C LYS A 8 -15.33 -7.78 -10.76
N MET A 9 -14.07 -7.53 -10.42
CA MET A 9 -13.08 -8.57 -10.15
C MET A 9 -13.23 -9.15 -8.75
N LEU A 10 -13.48 -8.30 -7.75
CA LEU A 10 -13.76 -8.73 -6.38
C LEU A 10 -15.11 -9.46 -6.27
N LYS A 11 -16.04 -9.25 -7.21
CA LYS A 11 -17.40 -9.84 -7.18
C LYS A 11 -18.16 -9.56 -5.87
N MET A 12 -17.83 -8.45 -5.22
CA MET A 12 -18.43 -8.01 -3.95
C MET A 12 -19.57 -7.04 -4.23
N ASN A 13 -20.79 -7.39 -3.83
CA ASN A 13 -21.97 -6.55 -4.05
C ASN A 13 -21.99 -5.30 -3.15
N ASN A 14 -21.20 -5.29 -2.07
CA ASN A 14 -21.11 -4.25 -1.05
C ASN A 14 -19.77 -3.50 -1.06
N LEU A 15 -19.00 -3.57 -2.15
CA LEU A 15 -17.67 -2.93 -2.18
C LEU A 15 -17.74 -1.42 -1.86
N GLN A 16 -18.77 -0.71 -2.32
CA GLN A 16 -18.94 0.72 -2.01
C GLN A 16 -19.11 1.00 -0.51
N ASP A 17 -19.81 0.11 0.21
CA ASP A 17 -19.97 0.22 1.66
C ASP A 17 -18.65 -0.08 2.38
N ILE A 18 -17.87 -1.04 1.89
CA ILE A 18 -16.54 -1.36 2.41
C ILE A 18 -15.59 -0.19 2.19
N LEU A 19 -15.55 0.39 0.99
CA LEU A 19 -14.70 1.54 0.68
C LEU A 19 -15.03 2.76 1.55
N SER A 20 -16.31 2.92 1.92
CA SER A 20 -16.77 4.03 2.76
C SER A 20 -16.54 3.79 4.25
N SER A 21 -16.76 2.56 4.73
CA SER A 21 -16.74 2.24 6.17
C SER A 21 -15.40 1.71 6.66
N GLY A 22 -14.59 1.15 5.76
CA GLY A 22 -13.35 0.45 6.08
C GLY A 22 -13.53 -0.90 6.78
N LYS A 23 -14.77 -1.38 6.98
CA LYS A 23 -15.06 -2.59 7.76
C LYS A 23 -15.39 -3.77 6.86
N VAL A 24 -14.89 -4.94 7.23
CA VAL A 24 -15.15 -6.20 6.52
C VAL A 24 -15.44 -7.33 7.49
N ASN A 25 -16.20 -8.33 7.05
CA ASN A 25 -16.22 -9.63 7.70
C ASN A 25 -15.03 -10.49 7.24
N ALA A 26 -14.87 -11.68 7.83
CA ALA A 26 -13.72 -12.54 7.55
C ALA A 26 -13.62 -12.99 6.08
N ASP A 27 -14.74 -13.32 5.43
CA ASP A 27 -14.76 -13.73 4.02
C ASP A 27 -14.42 -12.56 3.10
N GLU A 28 -14.97 -11.38 3.39
CA GLU A 28 -14.68 -10.15 2.64
C GLU A 28 -13.21 -9.73 2.78
N GLY A 29 -12.66 -9.82 3.99
CA GLY A 29 -11.24 -9.56 4.25
C GLY A 29 -10.33 -10.51 3.48
N GLU A 30 -10.63 -11.80 3.49
CA GLU A 30 -9.87 -12.82 2.74
C GLU A 30 -9.94 -12.58 1.22
N GLN A 31 -11.10 -12.19 0.69
CA GLN A 31 -11.25 -11.88 -0.73
C GLN A 31 -10.38 -10.68 -1.16
N ILE A 32 -10.38 -9.60 -0.36
CA ILE A 32 -9.54 -8.43 -0.63
C ILE A 32 -8.06 -8.77 -0.48
N TYR A 33 -7.69 -9.51 0.58
CA TYR A 33 -6.33 -9.96 0.81
C TYR A 33 -5.80 -10.75 -0.39
N ARG A 34 -6.57 -11.73 -0.87
CA ARG A 34 -6.21 -12.51 -2.06
C ARG A 34 -6.07 -11.63 -3.30
N PHE A 35 -7.00 -10.70 -3.51
CA PHE A 35 -6.93 -9.77 -4.63
C PHE A 35 -5.61 -8.98 -4.61
N LEU A 36 -5.27 -8.35 -3.49
CA LEU A 36 -4.04 -7.57 -3.37
C LEU A 36 -2.78 -8.44 -3.51
N LEU A 37 -2.84 -9.69 -3.06
CA LEU A 37 -1.67 -10.57 -3.06
C LEU A 37 -1.39 -11.22 -4.42
N ILE A 38 -2.41 -11.68 -5.16
CA ILE A 38 -2.21 -12.56 -6.33
C ILE A 38 -2.67 -11.96 -7.67
N ASN A 39 -3.36 -10.82 -7.66
CA ASN A 39 -3.98 -10.28 -8.85
C ASN A 39 -3.30 -8.99 -9.30
N ASP A 40 -2.56 -9.05 -10.41
CA ASP A 40 -1.78 -7.92 -10.95
C ASP A 40 -2.60 -6.64 -11.21
N TYR A 41 -3.94 -6.72 -11.29
CA TYR A 41 -4.81 -5.55 -11.38
C TYR A 41 -4.81 -4.67 -10.12
N TYR A 42 -4.19 -5.09 -9.01
CA TYR A 42 -3.96 -4.19 -7.88
C TYR A 42 -3.05 -3.02 -8.28
N ILE A 43 -2.16 -3.21 -9.26
CA ILE A 43 -1.39 -2.14 -9.91
C ILE A 43 -2.24 -1.56 -11.04
N SER A 44 -3.19 -0.70 -10.66
CA SER A 44 -4.05 -0.02 -11.62
C SER A 44 -4.24 1.46 -11.29
N ASN A 45 -4.66 2.19 -12.32
CA ASN A 45 -5.02 3.60 -12.24
C ASN A 45 -6.26 3.90 -11.37
N GLU A 46 -6.90 2.89 -10.77
CA GLU A 46 -8.03 3.06 -9.86
C GLU A 46 -7.53 3.39 -8.44
N TYR A 47 -6.71 4.44 -8.33
CA TYR A 47 -5.89 4.72 -7.15
C TYR A 47 -6.69 4.83 -5.85
N GLU A 48 -7.84 5.51 -5.91
CA GLU A 48 -8.72 5.68 -4.76
C GLU A 48 -9.21 4.32 -4.23
N VAL A 49 -9.60 3.42 -5.13
CA VAL A 49 -10.08 2.09 -4.77
C VAL A 49 -8.94 1.26 -4.19
N VAL A 50 -7.82 1.14 -4.91
CA VAL A 50 -6.68 0.30 -4.49
C VAL A 50 -6.11 0.77 -3.15
N ASN A 51 -5.83 2.08 -3.01
CA ASN A 51 -5.30 2.62 -1.75
C ASN A 51 -6.27 2.38 -0.59
N THR A 52 -7.58 2.47 -0.83
CA THR A 52 -8.58 2.16 0.20
C THR A 52 -8.60 0.68 0.56
N LEU A 53 -8.40 -0.24 -0.40
CA LEU A 53 -8.28 -1.67 -0.09
C LEU A 53 -7.08 -1.96 0.83
N PHE A 54 -5.94 -1.31 0.61
CA PHE A 54 -4.80 -1.41 1.53
C PHE A 54 -5.13 -0.87 2.93
N LYS A 55 -5.82 0.27 3.02
CA LYS A 55 -6.30 0.81 4.31
C LYS A 55 -7.26 -0.15 5.01
N VAL A 56 -8.14 -0.82 4.28
CA VAL A 56 -9.03 -1.85 4.84
C VAL A 56 -8.22 -2.98 5.48
N MET A 57 -7.09 -3.40 4.87
CA MET A 57 -6.22 -4.41 5.49
C MET A 57 -5.66 -3.93 6.84
N VAL A 58 -5.23 -2.67 6.94
CA VAL A 58 -4.76 -2.09 8.21
C VAL A 58 -5.88 -2.01 9.25
N LEU A 59 -7.06 -1.52 8.86
CA LEU A 59 -8.19 -1.30 9.77
C LEU A 59 -8.80 -2.58 10.36
N ASN A 60 -8.55 -3.74 9.75
CA ASN A 60 -9.14 -5.03 10.15
C ASN A 60 -8.07 -6.04 10.59
N ASP A 61 -6.88 -5.59 11.00
CA ASP A 61 -5.78 -6.43 11.48
C ASP A 61 -5.31 -7.50 10.47
N LEU A 62 -5.45 -7.22 9.18
CA LEU A 62 -4.99 -8.06 8.06
C LEU A 62 -3.70 -7.54 7.41
N TRP A 63 -3.10 -6.50 7.98
CA TRP A 63 -1.85 -5.90 7.52
C TRP A 63 -0.65 -6.72 8.00
N ASP A 64 -0.14 -7.58 7.11
CA ASP A 64 1.06 -8.37 7.31
C ASP A 64 2.21 -7.90 6.40
N ALA A 65 3.37 -8.57 6.51
CA ALA A 65 4.53 -8.24 5.69
C ALA A 65 4.28 -8.39 4.18
N GLN A 66 3.42 -9.33 3.75
CA GLN A 66 3.13 -9.52 2.33
C GLN A 66 2.30 -8.37 1.78
N ILE A 67 1.26 -7.96 2.51
CA ILE A 67 0.43 -6.82 2.13
C ILE A 67 1.24 -5.53 2.16
N ALA A 68 2.15 -5.35 3.13
CA ALA A 68 3.04 -4.20 3.18
C ALA A 68 4.00 -4.15 1.97
N LEU A 69 4.56 -5.31 1.56
CA LEU A 69 5.36 -5.39 0.34
C LEU A 69 4.55 -5.04 -0.91
N ARG A 70 3.31 -5.54 -1.02
CA ARG A 70 2.40 -5.17 -2.12
C ARG A 70 2.08 -3.68 -2.14
N TYR A 71 1.93 -3.05 -0.98
CA TYR A 71 1.70 -1.60 -0.90
C TYR A 71 2.93 -0.82 -1.37
N PHE A 72 4.12 -1.23 -0.97
CA PHE A 72 5.37 -0.66 -1.48
C PHE A 72 5.47 -0.81 -3.01
N GLU A 73 5.24 -2.02 -3.55
CA GLU A 73 5.29 -2.28 -4.99
C GLU A 73 4.29 -1.42 -5.77
N TYR A 74 3.07 -1.28 -5.23
CA TYR A 74 2.05 -0.42 -5.80
C TYR A 74 2.50 1.04 -5.90
N LEU A 75 3.01 1.61 -4.80
CA LEU A 75 3.49 2.99 -4.78
C LEU A 75 4.67 3.21 -5.73
N ASN A 76 5.61 2.25 -5.75
CA ASN A 76 6.78 2.31 -6.63
C ASN A 76 6.38 2.30 -8.10
N TYR A 77 5.44 1.43 -8.48
CA TYR A 77 5.00 1.31 -9.87
C TYR A 77 4.21 2.54 -10.35
N GLU A 78 3.30 3.05 -9.51
CA GLU A 78 2.43 4.18 -9.87
C GLU A 78 3.11 5.56 -9.72
N GLY A 79 4.41 5.59 -9.40
CA GLY A 79 5.20 6.82 -9.36
C GLY A 79 4.93 7.71 -8.14
N TRP A 80 4.47 7.12 -7.03
CA TRP A 80 4.33 7.81 -5.74
C TRP A 80 5.67 7.80 -4.99
N GLU A 81 6.68 8.44 -5.58
CA GLU A 81 8.09 8.29 -5.19
C GLU A 81 8.32 8.59 -3.71
N TYR A 82 7.87 9.73 -3.19
CA TYR A 82 8.12 10.11 -1.80
C TYR A 82 7.32 9.26 -0.80
N GLU A 83 6.08 8.91 -1.10
CA GLU A 83 5.31 7.94 -0.31
C GLU A 83 6.03 6.58 -0.28
N CYS A 84 6.54 6.14 -1.43
CA CYS A 84 7.29 4.90 -1.58
C CYS A 84 8.57 4.92 -0.71
N LEU A 85 9.34 6.01 -0.75
CA LEU A 85 10.55 6.17 0.07
C LEU A 85 10.26 6.11 1.57
N ILE A 86 9.18 6.76 2.03
CA ILE A 86 8.75 6.70 3.42
C ILE A 86 8.40 5.26 3.81
N VAL A 87 7.55 4.58 3.02
CA VAL A 87 7.18 3.18 3.30
C VAL A 87 8.41 2.28 3.28
N ARG A 88 9.31 2.43 2.30
CA ARG A 88 10.55 1.66 2.18
C ARG A 88 11.40 1.79 3.43
N GLY A 89 11.69 3.01 3.86
CA GLY A 89 12.54 3.24 5.04
C GLY A 89 11.92 2.68 6.32
N ILE A 90 10.60 2.86 6.52
CA ILE A 90 9.90 2.29 7.67
C ILE A 90 9.96 0.75 7.67
N LEU A 91 9.80 0.12 6.51
CA LEU A 91 9.87 -1.33 6.39
C LEU A 91 11.28 -1.86 6.65
N LEU A 92 12.32 -1.21 6.12
CA LEU A 92 13.71 -1.57 6.40
C LEU A 92 14.10 -1.42 7.88
N GLU A 93 13.41 -0.54 8.62
CA GLU A 93 13.47 -0.44 10.08
C GLU A 93 12.68 -1.52 10.82
N ASN A 94 12.06 -2.44 10.08
CA ASN A 94 11.25 -3.54 10.59
C ASN A 94 10.02 -3.07 11.38
N ASN A 95 9.48 -1.90 11.03
CA ASN A 95 8.35 -1.31 11.73
C ASN A 95 7.05 -1.41 10.90
N LEU A 96 6.52 -2.63 10.82
CA LEU A 96 5.31 -2.94 10.06
C LEU A 96 4.09 -2.10 10.51
N SER A 97 3.95 -1.87 11.82
CA SER A 97 2.85 -1.08 12.40
C SER A 97 2.90 0.36 11.89
N LEU A 98 4.08 0.98 11.91
CA LEU A 98 4.25 2.35 11.47
C LEU A 98 4.00 2.50 9.95
N ALA A 99 4.33 1.48 9.15
CA ALA A 99 3.99 1.47 7.72
C ALA A 99 2.47 1.42 7.51
N GLY A 100 1.75 0.67 8.34
CA GLY A 100 0.29 0.66 8.37
C GLY A 100 -0.30 2.03 8.75
N GLU A 101 0.25 2.71 9.75
CA GLU A 101 -0.14 4.08 10.11
C GLU A 101 0.05 5.05 8.95
N PHE A 102 1.19 4.97 8.26
CA PHE A 102 1.43 5.79 7.07
C PHE A 102 0.40 5.51 5.97
N CYS A 103 0.10 4.23 5.70
CA CYS A 103 -0.93 3.85 4.74
C CYS A 103 -2.28 4.50 5.07
N LEU A 104 -2.72 4.48 6.33
CA LEU A 104 -3.97 5.12 6.76
C LEU A 104 -3.99 6.64 6.51
N GLU A 105 -2.90 7.33 6.85
CA GLU A 105 -2.76 8.79 6.67
C GLU A 105 -2.62 9.22 5.21
N THR A 106 -2.16 8.31 4.34
CA THR A 106 -1.81 8.62 2.95
C THR A 106 -3.04 8.90 2.08
N LYS A 107 -3.01 10.00 1.35
CA LYS A 107 -4.08 10.42 0.43
C LYS A 107 -3.52 10.53 -0.97
N LEU A 108 -3.67 9.48 -1.77
CA LEU A 108 -3.21 9.49 -3.17
C LEU A 108 -4.20 10.24 -4.08
N VAL A 109 -5.49 10.17 -3.78
CA VAL A 109 -6.55 10.90 -4.50
C VAL A 109 -7.48 11.59 -3.50
N GLN A 110 -7.85 12.83 -3.80
CA GLN A 110 -8.85 13.58 -3.06
C GLN A 110 -9.71 14.38 -4.03
N ASN A 111 -11.04 14.24 -3.94
CA ASN A 111 -12.01 14.93 -4.81
C ASN A 111 -11.71 14.75 -6.32
N GLY A 112 -11.24 13.56 -6.71
CA GLY A 112 -10.88 13.25 -8.11
C GLY A 112 -9.54 13.82 -8.59
N LEU A 113 -8.74 14.41 -7.70
CA LEU A 113 -7.41 14.92 -8.00
C LEU A 113 -6.34 14.07 -7.32
N SER A 114 -5.28 13.73 -8.06
CA SER A 114 -4.08 13.11 -7.52
C SER A 114 -3.38 14.08 -6.55
N TYR A 115 -2.94 13.58 -5.40
CA TYR A 115 -2.28 14.37 -4.36
C TYR A 115 -0.94 13.74 -4.00
N PHE A 116 0.13 14.28 -4.59
CA PHE A 116 1.51 13.84 -4.38
C PHE A 116 2.14 14.61 -3.22
N ARG A 117 2.97 13.93 -2.44
CA ARG A 117 3.89 14.60 -1.52
C ARG A 117 4.97 15.38 -2.27
N ASP A 118 5.46 16.43 -1.61
CA ASP A 118 6.57 17.25 -2.11
C ASP A 118 7.95 16.78 -1.59
N ASN A 119 7.97 15.89 -0.59
CA ASN A 119 9.18 15.35 0.03
C ASN A 119 8.90 14.05 0.80
N ALA A 120 9.95 13.29 1.12
CA ALA A 120 9.88 12.10 1.96
C ALA A 120 10.00 12.39 3.46
N ILE A 121 9.62 13.59 3.94
CA ILE A 121 9.66 13.91 5.37
C ILE A 121 8.33 13.52 6.00
N TRP A 122 8.39 12.65 7.00
CA TRP A 122 7.21 12.27 7.78
C TRP A 122 7.52 12.13 9.25
N ARG A 123 6.66 12.73 10.09
CA ARG A 123 6.82 12.82 11.56
C ARG A 123 8.20 13.31 12.00
N GLY A 124 8.77 14.25 11.25
CA GLY A 124 10.06 14.89 11.54
C GLY A 124 11.29 14.08 11.16
N LYS A 125 11.12 12.92 10.52
CA LYS A 125 12.20 12.12 9.95
C LYS A 125 12.25 12.29 8.44
N ASP A 126 13.45 12.49 7.93
CA ASP A 126 13.73 12.50 6.49
C ASP A 126 14.03 11.07 6.03
N TYR A 127 13.22 10.56 5.12
CA TYR A 127 13.42 9.25 4.50
C TYR A 127 14.14 9.34 3.16
N ASP A 128 14.38 10.55 2.62
CA ASP A 128 15.14 10.81 1.39
C ASP A 128 16.63 11.03 1.69
N ASN A 129 17.36 9.96 2.04
CA ASN A 129 18.77 10.03 2.45
C ASN A 129 19.73 9.43 1.40
N GLU A 130 21.04 9.61 1.62
CA GLU A 130 22.11 9.24 0.68
C GLU A 130 22.15 7.74 0.32
N ASP A 131 21.50 6.88 1.10
CA ASP A 131 21.51 5.42 0.92
C ASP A 131 20.40 4.94 -0.05
N ILE A 132 19.57 5.84 -0.59
CA ILE A 132 18.55 5.47 -1.59
C ILE A 132 19.22 5.23 -2.95
N PRO A 133 18.92 4.10 -3.61
CA PRO A 133 19.41 3.86 -4.96
C PRO A 133 18.91 4.91 -5.96
N VAL A 134 19.73 5.26 -6.94
CA VAL A 134 19.36 6.27 -7.97
C VAL A 134 18.23 5.77 -8.89
N SER A 135 18.08 4.45 -9.04
CA SER A 135 17.10 3.84 -9.95
C SER A 135 15.94 3.20 -9.19
N LEU A 136 14.70 3.53 -9.56
CA LEU A 136 13.47 2.96 -8.98
C LEU A 136 13.43 1.42 -9.04
N VAL A 137 14.06 0.82 -10.06
CA VAL A 137 14.13 -0.64 -10.20
C VAL A 137 14.97 -1.30 -9.11
N GLU A 138 15.87 -0.54 -8.49
CA GLU A 138 16.78 -0.98 -7.43
C GLU A 138 16.18 -0.74 -6.03
N TRP A 139 15.01 -0.11 -5.92
CA TRP A 139 14.37 0.17 -4.62
C TRP A 139 13.77 -1.07 -3.96
N ALA A 140 13.76 -2.21 -4.66
CA ALA A 140 13.10 -3.43 -4.25
C ALA A 140 13.51 -3.89 -2.84
N ILE A 141 12.50 -4.33 -2.08
CA ILE A 141 12.64 -4.86 -0.72
C ILE A 141 12.11 -6.29 -0.66
N GLY A 142 12.72 -7.10 0.20
CA GLY A 142 12.30 -8.45 0.52
C GLY A 142 11.96 -8.60 2.00
N TYR A 143 11.41 -9.75 2.38
CA TYR A 143 11.12 -10.10 3.78
C TYR A 143 11.61 -11.51 4.10
N ASP A 144 12.44 -11.63 5.12
CA ASP A 144 12.96 -12.89 5.65
C ASP A 144 11.94 -13.41 6.67
N TYR A 145 11.21 -14.48 6.32
CA TYR A 145 10.17 -15.05 7.17
C TYR A 145 10.71 -15.74 8.42
N GLU A 146 11.97 -16.21 8.40
CA GLU A 146 12.59 -16.86 9.55
C GLU A 146 13.03 -15.81 10.57
N LYS A 147 13.72 -14.77 10.11
CA LYS A 147 14.21 -13.68 10.97
C LYS A 147 13.15 -12.64 11.29
N LYS A 148 12.05 -12.63 10.52
CA LYS A 148 10.99 -11.64 10.56
C LYS A 148 11.51 -10.22 10.31
N THR A 149 12.37 -10.09 9.30
CA THR A 149 13.01 -8.81 8.97
C THR A 149 12.95 -8.50 7.49
N PHE A 150 12.65 -7.25 7.15
CA PHE A 150 12.81 -6.70 5.81
C PHE A 150 14.27 -6.44 5.49
N TYR A 151 14.59 -6.50 4.21
CA TYR A 151 15.93 -6.25 3.70
C TYR A 151 15.89 -5.71 2.27
N GLU A 152 16.95 -5.03 1.85
CA GLU A 152 17.12 -4.57 0.48
C GLU A 152 17.50 -5.74 -0.45
N ILE A 153 16.83 -5.85 -1.59
CA ILE A 153 17.21 -6.82 -2.62
C ILE A 153 18.39 -6.25 -3.41
N LYS A 154 19.50 -6.99 -3.45
CA LYS A 154 20.72 -6.64 -4.16
C LYS A 154 20.78 -7.27 -5.55
#